data_AF-A0A7C3IIX3-F1
#
_entry.id   AF-A0A7C3IIX3-F1
#
_cell.length_a   1.000
_cell.length_b   1.000
_cell.length_c   1.000
_cell.angle_alpha   90.00
_cell.angle_beta   90.00
_cell.angle_gamma   90.00
#
_symmetry.space_group_name_H-M   'P 1'
#
loop_
_entity.id
_entity.type
_entity.pdbx_description
1 polymer ?
#
loop_
_entity_poly.entity_id
_entity_poly.type
_entity_poly.pdbx_seq_one_letter_code
_entity_poly.pdbx_strand_id
1 'polypeptide(L)'
;RVAIADSLALELMNRGQIPFCYVDEEGFPTMAEPWNPNGSAWAIEGLTSPDGRILGKMGHSERCGTYVHVNIPGNKEQRIFEAGVRYFTGTD
;
A
#
# COMPACT_ATOMS: atom_id res chain seq x y z
N ARG A 1 -8.78 6.74 3.82
CA ARG A 1 -9.55 5.65 4.45
C ARG A 1 -10.29 4.89 3.36
N VAL A 2 -10.21 3.56 3.36
CA VAL A 2 -11.02 2.69 2.52
C VAL A 2 -12.28 2.28 3.28
N ALA A 3 -13.45 2.52 2.68
CA ALA A 3 -14.73 1.99 3.12
C ALA A 3 -15.28 1.13 1.97
N ILE A 4 -15.54 -0.14 2.25
CA ILE A 4 -15.84 -1.14 1.22
C ILE A 4 -16.74 -2.22 1.81
N ALA A 5 -17.61 -2.81 0.98
CA ALA A 5 -18.41 -3.97 1.37
C ALA A 5 -17.53 -5.23 1.46
N ASP A 6 -17.82 -6.12 2.41
CA ASP A 6 -17.04 -7.35 2.62
C ASP A 6 -16.97 -8.23 1.37
N SER A 7 -18.07 -8.35 0.63
CA SER A 7 -18.12 -9.12 -0.62
C SER A 7 -17.13 -8.61 -1.67
N LEU A 8 -17.05 -7.28 -1.81
CA LEU A 8 -16.14 -6.66 -2.76
C LEU A 8 -14.68 -6.73 -2.26
N ALA A 9 -14.44 -6.60 -0.96
CA ALA A 9 -13.10 -6.78 -0.40
C ALA A 9 -12.57 -8.19 -0.70
N LEU A 10 -13.37 -9.23 -0.45
CA LEU A 10 -13.02 -10.61 -0.75
C LEU A 10 -12.80 -10.84 -2.26
N GLU A 11 -13.63 -10.25 -3.11
CA GLU A 11 -13.45 -10.32 -4.57
C GLU A 11 -12.10 -9.72 -5.00
N LEU A 12 -11.75 -8.53 -4.51
CA LEU A 12 -10.50 -7.85 -4.85
C LEU A 12 -9.27 -8.59 -4.30
N MET A 13 -9.36 -9.18 -3.09
CA MET A 13 -8.31 -10.04 -2.53
C MET A 13 -8.07 -11.26 -3.42
N ASN A 14 -9.13 -11.96 -3.82
CA ASN A 14 -9.05 -13.14 -4.69
C ASN A 14 -8.47 -12.80 -6.07
N ARG A 15 -8.64 -11.56 -6.54
CA ARG A 15 -8.07 -11.05 -7.79
C ARG A 15 -6.66 -10.49 -7.65
N GLY A 16 -6.08 -10.48 -6.44
CA GLY A 16 -4.76 -9.92 -6.21
C GLY A 16 -4.67 -8.39 -6.38
N GLN A 17 -5.80 -7.68 -6.26
CA GLN A 17 -5.86 -6.22 -6.48
C GLN A 17 -5.58 -5.39 -5.22
N ILE A 18 -5.07 -6.02 -4.16
CA ILE A 18 -4.71 -5.38 -2.88
C ILE A 18 -3.19 -5.45 -2.69
N PRO A 19 -2.42 -4.50 -3.25
CA PRO A 19 -0.96 -4.52 -3.20
C PRO A 19 -0.37 -4.20 -1.81
N PHE A 20 -1.15 -3.56 -0.94
CA PHE A 20 -0.67 -3.04 0.34
C PHE A 20 -1.73 -3.13 1.44
N CYS A 21 -1.29 -3.48 2.63
CA CYS A 21 -2.10 -3.45 3.85
C CYS A 21 -1.35 -2.82 5.02
N TYR A 22 -2.09 -2.31 6.00
CA TYR A 22 -1.57 -1.92 7.30
C TYR A 22 -1.34 -3.17 8.14
N VAL A 23 -0.21 -3.23 8.84
CA VAL A 23 0.19 -4.39 9.66
C VAL A 23 0.60 -3.94 11.07
N ASP A 24 0.47 -4.84 12.04
CA ASP A 24 1.03 -4.67 13.38
C ASP A 24 2.57 -4.83 13.39
N GLU A 25 3.18 -4.79 14.57
CA GLU A 25 4.65 -4.88 14.70
C GLU A 25 5.20 -6.25 14.29
N GLU A 26 4.36 -7.29 14.40
CA GLU A 26 4.66 -8.65 13.99
C GLU A 26 4.45 -8.89 12.49
N GLY A 27 3.87 -7.91 11.77
CA GLY A 27 3.64 -7.97 10.34
C GLY A 27 2.31 -8.61 9.94
N PHE A 28 1.39 -8.82 10.87
CA PHE A 28 0.05 -9.32 10.56
C PHE A 28 -0.90 -8.17 10.20
N PRO A 29 -1.74 -8.33 9.14
CA PRO A 29 -2.71 -7.31 8.77
C PRO A 29 -3.64 -6.96 9.93
N THR A 30 -3.80 -5.67 10.20
CA THR A 30 -4.59 -5.20 11.36
C THR A 30 -5.49 -4.02 11.02
N MET A 31 -6.67 -4.01 11.64
CA MET A 31 -7.60 -2.87 11.62
C MET A 31 -7.50 -2.03 12.89
N ALA A 32 -6.64 -2.42 13.84
CA ALA A 32 -6.49 -1.72 15.10
C ALA A 32 -5.64 -0.46 14.94
N GLU A 33 -6.01 0.58 15.70
CA GLU A 33 -5.11 1.70 15.97
C GLU A 33 -3.99 1.24 16.94
N PRO A 34 -2.78 1.81 16.85
CA PRO A 34 -2.36 2.90 15.97
C PRO A 34 -1.91 2.45 14.57
N TRP A 35 -1.75 1.15 14.33
CA TRP A 35 -1.13 0.61 13.10
C TRP A 35 -1.94 0.83 11.82
N ASN A 36 -3.27 0.87 11.93
CA ASN A 36 -4.16 1.34 10.87
C ASN A 36 -4.64 2.77 11.20
N PRO A 37 -3.88 3.81 10.79
CA PRO A 37 -4.05 5.17 11.29
C PRO A 37 -5.31 5.88 10.78
N ASN A 38 -6.04 5.28 9.84
CA ASN A 38 -7.24 5.89 9.26
C ASN A 38 -8.46 4.97 9.29
N GLY A 39 -8.38 3.83 9.99
CA GLY A 39 -9.48 2.88 10.12
C GLY A 39 -9.98 2.34 8.77
N SER A 40 -9.05 2.08 7.84
CA SER A 40 -9.36 1.41 6.58
C SER A 40 -9.89 0.01 6.85
N ALA A 41 -11.02 -0.34 6.23
CA ALA A 41 -11.58 -1.69 6.32
C ALA A 41 -10.61 -2.73 5.74
N TRP A 42 -10.60 -3.93 6.33
CA TRP A 42 -9.75 -5.05 5.91
C TRP A 42 -8.24 -4.72 5.87
N ALA A 43 -7.81 -3.74 6.66
CA ALA A 43 -6.46 -3.20 6.66
C ALA A 43 -5.98 -2.68 5.30
N ILE A 44 -6.89 -2.43 4.34
CA ILE A 44 -6.53 -2.09 2.96
C ILE A 44 -5.89 -0.69 2.93
N GLU A 45 -4.70 -0.62 2.35
CA GLU A 45 -3.98 0.63 2.20
C GLU A 45 -4.01 1.14 0.75
N GLY A 46 -3.92 0.22 -0.22
CA GLY A 46 -3.92 0.55 -1.64
C GLY A 46 -4.64 -0.49 -2.48
N LEU A 47 -4.97 -0.12 -3.71
CA LEU A 47 -5.68 -0.90 -4.70
C LEU A 47 -5.02 -0.76 -6.08
N THR A 48 -5.08 -1.79 -6.91
CA THR A 48 -4.71 -1.71 -8.32
C THR A 48 -5.91 -1.88 -9.25
N SER A 49 -5.82 -1.31 -10.45
CA SER A 49 -6.72 -1.69 -11.55
C SER A 49 -6.55 -3.18 -11.90
N PRO A 50 -7.57 -3.83 -12.49
CA PRO A 50 -7.49 -5.25 -12.87
C PRO A 50 -6.33 -5.59 -13.82
N ASP A 51 -5.86 -4.62 -14.61
CA ASP A 51 -4.72 -4.76 -15.52
C ASP A 51 -3.37 -4.35 -14.89
N GLY A 52 -3.37 -3.96 -13.61
CA GLY A 52 -2.18 -3.57 -12.85
C GLY A 52 -1.57 -2.22 -13.22
N ARG A 53 -2.17 -1.45 -14.14
CA ARG A 53 -1.58 -0.21 -14.67
C ARG A 53 -1.83 1.02 -13.82
N ILE A 54 -2.88 1.00 -13.01
CA ILE A 54 -3.25 2.10 -12.11
C ILE A 54 -3.08 1.62 -10.68
N LEU A 55 -2.28 2.35 -9.90
CA LEU A 55 -2.12 2.16 -8.46
C LEU A 55 -2.77 3.33 -7.72
N GLY A 56 -3.77 3.03 -6.88
CA GLY A 56 -4.30 3.95 -5.88
C GLY A 56 -3.74 3.61 -4.50
N LYS A 57 -3.16 4.57 -3.80
CA LYS A 57 -2.47 4.37 -2.52
C LYS A 57 -2.68 5.58 -1.60
N MET A 58 -2.73 5.36 -0.28
CA MET A 58 -2.82 6.45 0.71
C MET A 58 -1.45 6.90 1.22
N GLY A 59 -0.51 5.98 1.36
CA GLY A 59 0.85 6.20 1.81
C GLY A 59 1.66 7.00 0.79
N HIS A 60 2.30 8.04 1.28
CA HIS A 60 3.05 9.00 0.48
C HIS A 60 4.47 8.49 0.20
N SER A 61 4.61 7.62 -0.79
CA SER A 61 5.91 7.04 -1.18
C SER A 61 6.85 8.07 -1.81
N GLU A 62 6.31 9.18 -2.30
CA GLU A 62 7.07 10.30 -2.85
C GLU A 62 7.79 11.14 -1.77
N ARG A 63 7.41 10.98 -0.48
CA ARG A 63 8.06 11.69 0.62
C ARG A 63 9.39 11.03 0.97
N CYS A 64 10.44 11.43 0.24
CA CYS A 64 11.81 10.99 0.47
C CYS A 64 12.75 12.19 0.70
N GLY A 65 13.82 11.98 1.47
CA GLY A 65 14.84 13.00 1.72
C GLY A 65 15.53 12.87 3.07
N THR A 66 16.68 13.54 3.24
CA THR A 66 17.57 13.43 4.40
C THR A 66 16.90 13.71 5.75
N TYR A 67 15.90 14.58 5.78
CA TYR A 67 15.22 15.01 7.02
C TYR A 67 13.75 14.57 7.08
N VAL A 68 13.33 13.65 6.22
CA VAL A 68 11.97 13.11 6.20
C VAL A 68 11.93 11.81 7.00
N HIS A 69 10.89 11.60 7.81
CA HIS A 69 10.65 10.36 8.57
C HIS A 69 11.78 9.96 9.53
N VAL A 70 12.58 10.93 10.02
CA VAL A 70 13.74 10.69 10.91
C VAL A 70 13.37 10.02 12.24
N ASN A 71 12.12 10.13 12.66
CA ASN A 71 11.58 9.55 13.88
C ASN A 71 10.88 8.20 13.67
N ILE A 72 10.82 7.71 12.43
CA ILE A 72 10.24 6.41 12.11
C ILE A 72 11.42 5.45 11.89
N PRO A 73 11.51 4.31 12.59
CA PRO A 73 12.56 3.32 12.36
C PRO A 73 12.31 2.46 11.11
N GLY A 74 13.26 1.61 10.75
CA GLY A 74 13.11 0.60 9.69
C GLY A 74 13.27 1.12 8.26
N ASN A 75 13.27 0.18 7.31
CA ASN A 75 13.38 0.46 5.88
C ASN A 75 12.09 1.11 5.36
N LYS A 76 12.23 2.19 4.59
CA LYS A 76 11.13 3.00 4.04
C LYS A 76 11.08 2.93 2.52
N GLU A 77 12.04 2.25 1.91
CA GLU A 77 12.21 2.21 0.47
C GLU A 77 11.04 1.44 -0.16
N GLN A 78 10.31 2.13 -1.04
CA GLN A 78 9.27 1.55 -1.87
C GLN A 78 9.64 1.82 -3.33
N ARG A 79 10.11 0.79 -4.03
CA ARG A 79 10.63 0.88 -5.40
C ARG A 79 9.54 1.06 -6.47
N ILE A 80 8.41 1.71 -6.13
CA ILE A 80 7.25 1.85 -7.02
C ILE A 80 7.52 2.76 -8.21
N PHE A 81 8.31 3.83 -8.02
CA PHE A 81 8.67 4.75 -9.11
C PHE A 81 9.67 4.09 -10.06
N GLU A 82 10.67 3.39 -9.51
CA GLU A 82 11.62 2.62 -10.29
C GLU A 82 10.91 1.54 -11.11
N ALA A 83 9.98 0.78 -10.49
CA ALA A 83 9.17 -0.21 -11.18
C ALA A 83 8.33 0.42 -12.32
N GLY A 84 7.76 1.61 -12.09
CA GLY A 84 7.05 2.36 -13.12
C GLY A 84 7.94 2.74 -14.31
N VAL A 85 9.14 3.26 -14.05
CA VAL A 85 10.12 3.59 -15.10
C VAL A 85 10.51 2.34 -15.89
N ARG A 86 10.81 1.24 -15.20
CA ARG A 86 11.16 -0.06 -15.82
C ARG A 86 10.05 -0.55 -16.75
N TYR A 87 8.79 -0.50 -16.30
CA TYR A 87 7.63 -0.90 -17.09
C TYR A 87 7.52 -0.12 -18.42
N PHE A 88 7.71 1.21 -18.40
CA PHE A 88 7.59 2.03 -19.61
C PHE A 88 8.84 2.03 -20.50
N THR A 89 10.01 1.75 -19.94
CA THR A 89 11.28 1.74 -20.68
C THR A 89 11.69 0.35 -21.16
N GLY A 90 11.08 -0.72 -20.64
CA GLY A 90 11.45 -2.11 -20.94
C GLY A 90 12.82 -2.49 -20.38
N THR A 91 13.23 -1.90 -19.27
CA THR A 91 14.50 -2.18 -18.59
C THR A 91 14.26 -3.09 -17.38
N ASP A 92 15.01 -4.18 -17.27
CA ASP A 92 14.94 -5.14 -16.15
C ASP A 92 15.81 -4.71 -14.96
#